data_AF-A0A2D7DFH2-F1
#
_entry.id   AF-A0A2D7DFH2-F1
#
_cell.length_a   1.000
_cell.length_b   1.000
_cell.length_c   1.000
_cell.angle_alpha   90.00
_cell.angle_beta   90.00
_cell.angle_gamma   90.00
#
_symmetry.space_group_name_H-M   'P 1'
#
loop_
_entity.id
_entity.type
_entity.pdbx_description
1 polymer ?
#
loop_
_entity_poly.entity_id
_entity_poly.type
_entity_poly.pdbx_seq_one_letter_code
_entity_poly.pdbx_strand_id
1 'polypeptide(L)'
;MEIPISLRFFFQVVSCGVALGLGLVGDGLIAQQVVPLDALNSTNDEVLLGWDGSSLFYRSIPRTSDTEKAGAWFLSQGQEYMALPKKGWASFTDGKPMNLRAWSAADWPGIGEVQHVAVDADRGVLVMSALQPAGDFDLFMAQRSGSEWTSPLPLTGLNTTADEVFPNFDSGALLFASNGHPGLGGFDIYRSERRSHYADCTPLQKGVNTAGDELAAVSDGSPASQGYYVSAVRMGGQGVDLYWVGTFTEDNARAKKELAVEVVYRRVPVERALFEIHDRSGVLLMSDATDGQGRLVLGAVELDAALEVKVSMESGRSIPDGAVCHVYELCGPADCGETHWPGWRRVRSYRIEGGAAFVFDLLPLDALERWPRPSGQDAALWRGDFPSCKVNFATAEFTLSKAVEMQILQWLEGLNWSVNGGYFEVRGFTDAQGEVVRNQVLSEQRAEETARVLVRLGVKSSRIKWSGHGVAYEGTTEADQRRVEVRWVEAVE
;
A
#
# COMPACT_ATOMS: atom_id res chain seq x y z
N MET A 1 0.51 68.38 -2.74
CA MET A 1 -0.80 67.76 -3.03
C MET A 1 -0.78 67.46 -4.52
N GLU A 2 -0.82 66.16 -4.81
CA GLU A 2 -0.89 65.48 -6.11
C GLU A 2 0.22 65.69 -7.16
N ILE A 3 0.86 64.55 -7.43
CA ILE A 3 1.85 64.25 -8.46
C ILE A 3 1.11 63.95 -9.76
N PRO A 4 1.58 64.46 -10.92
CA PRO A 4 1.04 64.11 -12.22
C PRO A 4 1.97 63.15 -12.99
N ILE A 5 1.49 62.71 -14.15
CA ILE A 5 2.24 62.25 -15.35
C ILE A 5 2.48 60.73 -15.50
N SER A 6 1.56 60.10 -16.23
CA SER A 6 1.76 59.37 -17.49
C SER A 6 3.22 59.09 -17.93
N LEU A 7 3.59 57.81 -18.16
CA LEU A 7 4.09 57.33 -19.46
C LEU A 7 4.45 55.83 -19.45
N ARG A 8 4.01 55.14 -20.51
CA ARG A 8 4.65 54.05 -21.28
C ARG A 8 5.78 53.24 -20.63
N PHE A 9 5.58 51.93 -20.49
CA PHE A 9 6.67 50.96 -20.34
C PHE A 9 6.90 50.15 -21.63
N PHE A 10 8.15 50.18 -22.06
CA PHE A 10 8.75 49.27 -23.04
C PHE A 10 8.81 47.84 -22.48
N PHE A 11 8.58 46.86 -23.35
CA PHE A 11 8.92 45.46 -23.08
C PHE A 11 10.45 45.32 -23.03
N GLN A 12 10.95 44.72 -21.95
CA GLN A 12 12.22 44.00 -21.97
C GLN A 12 12.08 42.75 -21.10
N VAL A 13 12.10 41.60 -21.77
CA VAL A 13 12.14 40.27 -21.16
C VAL A 13 13.48 40.09 -20.46
N VAL A 14 13.46 39.87 -19.14
CA VAL A 14 14.52 39.18 -18.41
C VAL A 14 13.86 38.15 -17.49
N SER A 15 14.35 36.93 -17.64
CA SER A 15 14.06 35.69 -16.94
C SER A 15 14.04 35.77 -15.40
N CYS A 16 13.26 34.85 -14.81
CA CYS A 16 13.37 34.29 -13.45
C CYS A 16 12.77 35.11 -12.28
N GLY A 17 11.82 34.50 -11.54
CA GLY A 17 11.42 34.98 -10.21
C GLY A 17 10.01 34.61 -9.79
N VAL A 18 9.91 33.60 -8.92
CA VAL A 18 8.73 33.11 -8.17
C VAL A 18 7.98 34.26 -7.46
N ALA A 19 6.63 34.20 -7.44
CA ALA A 19 5.81 35.00 -6.51
C ALA A 19 5.03 34.07 -5.57
N LEU A 20 5.61 33.84 -4.39
CA LEU A 20 4.99 33.18 -3.22
C LEU A 20 4.01 34.15 -2.54
N GLY A 21 2.79 33.69 -2.29
CA GLY A 21 1.89 34.31 -1.31
C GLY A 21 2.27 33.82 0.09
N LEU A 22 2.90 34.69 0.88
CA LEU A 22 3.29 34.41 2.28
C LEU A 22 2.15 34.80 3.24
N GLY A 23 1.60 33.81 3.94
CA GLY A 23 0.90 33.99 5.21
C GLY A 23 1.81 33.54 6.35
N LEU A 24 2.17 34.45 7.24
CA LEU A 24 3.03 34.18 8.40
C LEU A 24 2.20 33.83 9.63
N VAL A 25 2.33 32.59 10.13
CA VAL A 25 2.34 32.25 11.56
C VAL A 25 3.31 31.08 11.73
N GLY A 26 4.19 31.15 12.73
CA GLY A 26 5.35 30.27 12.91
C GLY A 26 5.00 28.79 13.11
N ASP A 27 5.45 27.98 12.15
CA ASP A 27 6.14 26.69 12.25
C ASP A 27 6.70 26.44 10.83
N GLY A 28 7.80 25.71 10.68
CA GLY A 28 8.55 25.60 9.42
C GLY A 28 7.66 25.40 8.18
N LEU A 29 7.76 26.32 7.20
CA LEU A 29 6.96 26.33 5.98
C LEU A 29 7.29 25.09 5.11
N ILE A 30 6.48 24.04 5.22
CA ILE A 30 6.43 22.97 4.22
C ILE A 30 5.68 23.52 3.00
N ALA A 31 6.41 23.94 1.97
CA ALA A 31 5.80 24.42 0.73
C ALA A 31 5.41 23.22 -0.16
N GLN A 32 4.11 23.06 -0.39
CA GLN A 32 3.60 22.15 -1.40
C GLN A 32 4.03 22.64 -2.79
N GLN A 33 4.57 21.73 -3.59
CA GLN A 33 4.98 21.99 -4.96
C GLN A 33 4.02 21.33 -5.94
N VAL A 34 3.87 21.98 -7.08
CA VAL A 34 3.16 21.49 -8.25
C VAL A 34 4.14 21.52 -9.40
N VAL A 35 4.40 20.37 -10.00
CA VAL A 35 5.39 20.22 -11.07
C VAL A 35 4.72 19.53 -12.26
N PRO A 36 4.63 20.17 -13.44
CA PRO A 36 4.11 19.52 -14.64
C PRO A 36 5.05 18.39 -15.08
N LEU A 37 4.49 17.31 -15.60
CA LEU A 37 5.26 16.21 -16.19
C LEU A 37 5.51 16.49 -17.66
N ASP A 38 6.30 17.52 -17.97
CA ASP A 38 6.51 18.04 -19.34
C ASP A 38 6.96 16.99 -20.36
N ALA A 39 7.64 15.93 -19.91
CA ALA A 39 8.09 14.84 -20.78
C ALA A 39 6.94 13.91 -21.23
N LEU A 40 5.81 13.94 -20.55
CA LEU A 40 4.65 13.07 -20.80
C LEU A 40 3.45 13.85 -21.35
N ASN A 41 3.33 15.13 -21.02
CA ASN A 41 2.26 16.01 -21.51
C ASN A 41 2.43 16.33 -23.00
N SER A 42 1.32 16.44 -23.71
CA SER A 42 1.31 16.73 -25.14
C SER A 42 0.21 17.72 -25.51
N THR A 43 -0.20 17.75 -26.77
CA THR A 43 -1.38 18.50 -27.22
C THR A 43 -2.68 17.72 -27.06
N ASN A 44 -2.59 16.47 -26.61
CA ASN A 44 -3.71 15.60 -26.31
C ASN A 44 -4.16 15.80 -24.86
N ASP A 45 -5.22 15.08 -24.45
CA ASP A 45 -5.60 14.97 -23.05
C ASP A 45 -4.94 13.72 -22.44
N GLU A 46 -4.14 13.91 -21.40
CA GLU A 46 -3.43 12.85 -20.68
C GLU A 46 -4.11 12.46 -19.36
N VAL A 47 -4.62 11.23 -19.33
CA VAL A 47 -5.43 10.72 -18.23
C VAL A 47 -4.71 9.59 -17.52
N LEU A 48 -4.49 9.72 -16.21
CA LEU A 48 -3.85 8.69 -15.38
C LEU A 48 -4.70 7.43 -15.32
N LEU A 49 -4.01 6.29 -15.40
CA LEU A 49 -4.61 4.97 -15.24
C LEU A 49 -4.11 4.23 -14.00
N GLY A 50 -2.93 4.57 -13.48
CA GLY A 50 -2.36 3.84 -12.35
C GLY A 50 -0.88 4.12 -12.11
N TRP A 51 -0.42 3.66 -10.94
CA TRP A 51 0.99 3.57 -10.56
C TRP A 51 1.22 2.21 -9.89
N ASP A 52 2.22 1.45 -10.33
CA ASP A 52 2.51 0.11 -9.78
C ASP A 52 3.66 0.10 -8.76
N GLY A 53 4.14 1.28 -8.34
CA GLY A 53 5.34 1.43 -7.51
C GLY A 53 6.62 1.67 -8.32
N SER A 54 6.60 1.43 -9.64
CA SER A 54 7.77 1.52 -10.51
C SER A 54 7.53 2.27 -11.82
N SER A 55 6.29 2.28 -12.31
CA SER A 55 5.90 2.78 -13.62
C SER A 55 4.59 3.55 -13.53
N LEU A 56 4.53 4.67 -14.25
CA LEU A 56 3.32 5.48 -14.39
C LEU A 56 2.57 5.05 -15.65
N PHE A 57 1.27 4.80 -15.51
CA PHE A 57 0.40 4.41 -16.61
C PHE A 57 -0.58 5.54 -16.90
N TYR A 58 -0.70 5.92 -18.16
CA TYR A 58 -1.61 6.96 -18.59
C TYR A 58 -2.14 6.66 -20.00
N ARG A 59 -3.30 7.24 -20.33
CA ARG A 59 -3.89 7.23 -21.66
C ARG A 59 -3.75 8.62 -22.26
N SER A 60 -3.32 8.69 -23.52
CA SER A 60 -3.32 9.93 -24.31
C SER A 60 -4.50 9.88 -25.28
N ILE A 61 -5.39 10.86 -25.18
CA ILE A 61 -6.63 10.96 -25.96
C ILE A 61 -6.51 12.16 -26.91
N PRO A 62 -6.59 11.96 -28.24
CA PRO A 62 -6.52 13.06 -29.19
C PRO A 62 -7.61 14.11 -28.92
N ARG A 63 -7.19 15.35 -28.67
CA ARG A 63 -8.13 16.45 -28.45
C ARG A 63 -8.79 16.82 -29.77
N THR A 64 -10.11 16.66 -29.86
CA THR A 64 -10.91 17.11 -31.02
C THR A 64 -11.89 18.17 -30.55
N SER A 65 -12.37 19.06 -31.41
CA SER A 65 -13.28 20.14 -30.99
C SER A 65 -14.61 19.66 -30.36
N ASP A 66 -14.92 18.36 -30.46
CA ASP A 66 -16.11 17.73 -29.88
C ASP A 66 -15.85 17.08 -28.51
N THR A 67 -14.60 16.80 -28.11
CA THR A 67 -14.30 16.22 -26.78
C THR A 67 -14.61 17.20 -25.64
N GLU A 68 -14.57 18.51 -25.89
CA GLU A 68 -14.91 19.54 -24.89
C GLU A 68 -16.40 19.65 -24.56
N LYS A 69 -17.31 19.08 -25.37
CA LYS A 69 -18.76 19.34 -25.25
C LYS A 69 -19.60 18.18 -24.72
N ALA A 70 -19.06 16.95 -24.71
CA ALA A 70 -19.89 15.76 -24.58
C ALA A 70 -19.97 15.14 -23.18
N GLY A 71 -19.22 15.64 -22.18
CA GLY A 71 -19.22 15.08 -20.80
C GLY A 71 -18.64 13.66 -20.68
N ALA A 72 -18.61 12.87 -21.76
CA ALA A 72 -18.13 11.49 -21.81
C ALA A 72 -16.89 11.31 -22.70
N TRP A 73 -16.14 12.39 -22.95
CA TRP A 73 -15.01 12.37 -23.88
C TRP A 73 -13.88 11.42 -23.45
N PHE A 74 -13.81 11.08 -22.16
CA PHE A 74 -12.89 10.07 -21.64
C PHE A 74 -13.20 8.63 -22.09
N LEU A 75 -14.37 8.37 -22.69
CA LEU A 75 -14.65 7.12 -23.40
C LEU A 75 -14.06 7.08 -24.81
N SER A 76 -13.53 8.21 -25.30
CA SER A 76 -12.93 8.28 -26.63
C SER A 76 -11.73 7.37 -26.74
N GLN A 77 -11.51 6.84 -27.95
CA GLN A 77 -10.34 6.02 -28.23
C GLN A 77 -9.06 6.85 -27.98
N GLY A 78 -8.16 6.27 -27.21
CA GLY A 78 -6.84 6.81 -26.91
C GLY A 78 -5.77 5.73 -26.98
N GLN A 79 -4.52 6.12 -26.78
CA GLN A 79 -3.39 5.20 -26.71
C GLN A 79 -2.88 5.13 -25.27
N GLU A 80 -2.74 3.93 -24.71
CA GLU A 80 -2.12 3.74 -23.41
C GLU A 80 -0.59 3.76 -23.49
N TYR A 81 0.03 4.31 -22.46
CA TYR A 81 1.47 4.44 -22.32
C TYR A 81 1.92 4.04 -20.92
N MET A 82 3.16 3.54 -20.86
CA MET A 82 3.91 3.32 -19.62
C MET A 82 5.18 4.17 -19.64
N ALA A 83 5.42 4.90 -18.55
CA ALA A 83 6.61 5.73 -18.37
C ALA A 83 7.38 5.33 -17.11
N LEU A 84 8.71 5.25 -17.21
CA LEU A 84 9.60 4.92 -16.09
C LEU A 84 10.18 6.20 -15.46
N PRO A 85 10.27 6.30 -14.13
CA PRO A 85 10.93 7.41 -13.48
C PRO A 85 12.43 7.43 -13.82
N LYS A 86 12.99 8.63 -14.03
CA LYS A 86 14.44 8.86 -14.25
C LYS A 86 15.12 9.37 -12.98
N LYS A 87 14.67 10.52 -12.47
CA LYS A 87 15.24 11.18 -11.29
C LYS A 87 14.22 12.08 -10.60
N GLY A 88 14.03 11.88 -9.30
CA GLY A 88 13.02 12.60 -8.53
C GLY A 88 11.60 12.21 -8.97
N TRP A 89 10.62 12.99 -8.51
CA TRP A 89 9.21 12.64 -8.68
C TRP A 89 8.62 13.07 -10.03
N ALA A 90 9.17 14.09 -10.70
CA ALA A 90 8.57 14.66 -11.92
C ALA A 90 9.33 14.34 -13.22
N SER A 91 10.43 13.57 -13.16
CA SER A 91 11.23 13.25 -14.35
C SER A 91 11.01 11.81 -14.80
N PHE A 92 10.54 11.65 -16.05
CA PHE A 92 10.22 10.35 -16.64
C PHE A 92 10.98 10.09 -17.94
N THR A 93 11.04 8.82 -18.33
CA THR A 93 11.29 8.40 -19.71
C THR A 93 10.10 8.76 -20.58
N ASP A 94 10.34 8.90 -21.87
CA ASP A 94 9.27 9.02 -22.85
C ASP A 94 8.31 7.83 -22.71
N GLY A 95 7.02 8.09 -22.86
CA GLY A 95 5.98 7.07 -22.76
C GLY A 95 6.17 5.98 -23.81
N LYS A 96 6.17 4.72 -23.37
CA LYS A 96 6.19 3.56 -24.26
C LYS A 96 4.76 3.09 -24.51
N PRO A 97 4.29 3.01 -25.78
CA PRO A 97 2.96 2.54 -26.09
C PRO A 97 2.71 1.13 -25.55
N MET A 98 1.51 0.90 -25.06
CA MET A 98 1.04 -0.41 -24.61
C MET A 98 -0.44 -0.62 -24.94
N ASN A 99 -0.87 -1.88 -24.87
CA ASN A 99 -2.27 -2.24 -25.01
C ASN A 99 -2.73 -2.87 -23.70
N LEU A 100 -3.55 -2.16 -22.94
CA LEU A 100 -4.19 -2.72 -21.76
C LEU A 100 -5.44 -3.51 -22.18
N ARG A 101 -5.75 -4.58 -21.45
CA ARG A 101 -7.02 -5.29 -21.63
C ARG A 101 -8.15 -4.33 -21.22
N ALA A 102 -9.03 -4.00 -22.16
CA ALA A 102 -10.29 -3.35 -21.84
C ALA A 102 -11.17 -4.34 -21.06
N TRP A 103 -11.61 -3.92 -19.87
CA TRP A 103 -12.71 -4.58 -19.16
C TRP A 103 -14.01 -4.12 -19.81
N SER A 104 -14.96 -5.04 -19.99
CA SER A 104 -16.21 -4.70 -20.66
C SER A 104 -17.41 -5.14 -19.82
N ALA A 105 -18.54 -4.46 -20.03
CA ALA A 105 -19.84 -4.84 -19.47
C ALA A 105 -20.23 -6.30 -19.76
N ALA A 106 -19.59 -6.96 -20.75
CA ALA A 106 -19.82 -8.37 -21.04
C ALA A 106 -19.43 -9.30 -19.87
N ASP A 107 -18.56 -8.84 -18.96
CA ASP A 107 -18.17 -9.58 -17.76
C ASP A 107 -19.24 -9.48 -16.64
N TRP A 108 -20.16 -8.48 -16.68
CA TRP A 108 -21.19 -8.25 -15.65
C TRP A 108 -22.54 -7.74 -16.21
N PRO A 109 -23.57 -8.60 -16.30
CA PRO A 109 -24.90 -8.18 -16.73
C PRO A 109 -25.48 -7.06 -15.85
N GLY A 110 -25.87 -5.95 -16.45
CA GLY A 110 -26.49 -4.80 -15.77
C GLY A 110 -25.53 -3.65 -15.43
N ILE A 111 -24.23 -3.82 -15.64
CA ILE A 111 -23.27 -2.72 -15.63
C ILE A 111 -23.20 -2.11 -17.03
N GLY A 112 -23.26 -0.79 -17.13
CA GLY A 112 -23.11 -0.08 -18.40
C GLY A 112 -21.65 0.01 -18.85
N GLU A 113 -21.36 0.97 -19.72
CA GLU A 113 -20.02 1.13 -20.26
C GLU A 113 -19.01 1.44 -19.15
N VAL A 114 -17.98 0.59 -19.02
CA VAL A 114 -16.95 0.73 -18.00
C VAL A 114 -15.92 1.74 -18.46
N GLN A 115 -15.73 2.78 -17.66
CA GLN A 115 -14.80 3.87 -17.94
C GLN A 115 -13.39 3.54 -17.45
N HIS A 116 -13.28 3.14 -16.20
CA HIS A 116 -12.00 2.85 -15.56
C HIS A 116 -12.16 1.79 -14.48
N VAL A 117 -11.11 1.01 -14.26
CA VAL A 117 -11.06 -0.07 -13.27
C VAL A 117 -9.75 0.04 -12.50
N ALA A 118 -9.86 0.17 -11.18
CA ALA A 118 -8.75 -0.01 -10.27
C ALA A 118 -8.85 -1.33 -9.53
N VAL A 119 -7.70 -1.96 -9.30
CA VAL A 119 -7.60 -3.23 -8.60
C VAL A 119 -6.62 -3.09 -7.45
N ASP A 120 -7.11 -3.31 -6.23
CA ASP A 120 -6.29 -3.59 -5.06
C ASP A 120 -6.12 -5.11 -4.98
N ALA A 121 -5.06 -5.61 -5.62
CA ALA A 121 -4.80 -7.04 -5.73
C ALA A 121 -4.58 -7.70 -4.36
N ASP A 122 -3.92 -6.97 -3.43
CA ASP A 122 -3.61 -7.45 -2.09
C ASP A 122 -4.86 -7.67 -1.24
N ARG A 123 -5.82 -6.75 -1.35
CA ARG A 123 -7.11 -6.85 -0.65
C ARG A 123 -8.17 -7.61 -1.45
N GLY A 124 -7.86 -8.03 -2.68
CA GLY A 124 -8.79 -8.71 -3.58
C GLY A 124 -10.02 -7.85 -3.86
N VAL A 125 -9.82 -6.57 -4.10
CA VAL A 125 -10.89 -5.60 -4.37
C VAL A 125 -10.68 -4.98 -5.73
N LEU A 126 -11.79 -4.85 -6.44
CA LEU A 126 -11.87 -4.12 -7.70
C LEU A 126 -12.89 -3.01 -7.49
N VAL A 127 -12.55 -1.79 -7.89
CA VAL A 127 -13.50 -0.68 -8.00
C VAL A 127 -13.48 -0.20 -9.44
N MET A 128 -14.67 -0.02 -10.02
CA MET A 128 -14.86 0.45 -11.38
C MET A 128 -15.76 1.68 -11.38
N SER A 129 -15.53 2.57 -12.34
CA SER A 129 -16.50 3.60 -12.74
C SER A 129 -17.23 3.11 -14.00
N ALA A 130 -18.56 3.14 -14.01
CA ALA A 130 -19.36 2.69 -15.14
C ALA A 130 -20.61 3.55 -15.36
N LEU A 131 -21.00 3.70 -16.62
CA LEU A 131 -22.13 4.52 -17.04
C LEU A 131 -23.46 3.88 -16.59
N GLN A 132 -24.29 4.64 -15.89
CA GLN A 132 -25.63 4.24 -15.50
C GLN A 132 -26.64 4.50 -16.62
N PRO A 133 -27.80 3.81 -16.60
CA PRO A 133 -28.92 4.15 -17.48
C PRO A 133 -29.42 5.59 -17.34
N ALA A 134 -29.18 6.25 -16.19
CA ALA A 134 -29.54 7.63 -15.94
C ALA A 134 -28.62 8.65 -16.64
N GLY A 135 -27.45 8.22 -17.11
CA GLY A 135 -26.52 9.03 -17.92
C GLY A 135 -25.29 9.54 -17.17
N ASP A 136 -25.17 9.25 -15.88
CA ASP A 136 -24.05 9.56 -14.99
C ASP A 136 -23.13 8.35 -14.79
N PHE A 137 -21.85 8.62 -14.47
CA PHE A 137 -20.88 7.58 -14.10
C PHE A 137 -20.90 7.32 -12.60
N ASP A 138 -21.04 6.05 -12.24
CA ASP A 138 -21.08 5.61 -10.85
C ASP A 138 -19.94 4.67 -10.50
N LEU A 139 -19.53 4.67 -9.23
CA LEU A 139 -18.59 3.70 -8.70
C LEU A 139 -19.28 2.41 -8.28
N PHE A 140 -18.67 1.29 -8.64
CA PHE A 140 -19.07 -0.05 -8.22
C PHE A 140 -17.87 -0.83 -7.70
N MET A 141 -18.11 -1.69 -6.73
CA MET A 141 -17.09 -2.51 -6.09
C MET A 141 -17.39 -3.99 -6.29
N ALA A 142 -16.38 -4.75 -6.71
CA ALA A 142 -16.39 -6.20 -6.72
C ALA A 142 -15.29 -6.76 -5.81
N GLN A 143 -15.51 -7.97 -5.31
CA GLN A 143 -14.55 -8.69 -4.50
C GLN A 143 -14.05 -9.92 -5.25
N ARG A 144 -12.81 -10.31 -4.98
CA ARG A 144 -12.23 -11.50 -5.60
C ARG A 144 -12.81 -12.75 -4.96
N SER A 145 -13.34 -13.65 -5.79
CA SER A 145 -13.84 -14.97 -5.42
C SER A 145 -13.08 -16.03 -6.21
N GLY A 146 -12.01 -16.57 -5.61
CA GLY A 146 -11.10 -17.48 -6.31
C GLY A 146 -10.37 -16.80 -7.49
N SER A 147 -10.57 -17.31 -8.70
CA SER A 147 -10.06 -16.71 -9.94
C SER A 147 -11.01 -15.67 -10.57
N GLU A 148 -12.21 -15.52 -10.03
CA GLU A 148 -13.26 -14.66 -10.57
C GLU A 148 -13.52 -13.44 -9.67
N TRP A 149 -14.33 -12.51 -10.17
CA TRP A 149 -14.82 -11.35 -9.42
C TRP A 149 -16.31 -11.53 -9.14
N THR A 150 -16.78 -11.13 -7.97
CA THR A 150 -18.21 -11.10 -7.65
C THR A 150 -18.95 -10.09 -8.56
N SER A 151 -20.28 -10.17 -8.58
CA SER A 151 -21.10 -9.11 -9.15
C SER A 151 -20.77 -7.76 -8.47
N PRO A 152 -20.52 -6.68 -9.24
CA PRO A 152 -20.24 -5.37 -8.68
C PRO A 152 -21.45 -4.81 -7.95
N LEU A 153 -21.20 -4.20 -6.79
CA LEU A 153 -22.21 -3.51 -5.99
C LEU A 153 -21.94 -2.01 -6.01
N PRO A 154 -22.98 -1.16 -6.15
CA PRO A 154 -22.79 0.29 -6.20
C PRO A 154 -22.26 0.82 -4.86
N LEU A 155 -21.32 1.77 -4.92
CA LEU A 155 -20.79 2.47 -3.76
C LEU A 155 -21.70 3.66 -3.40
N THR A 156 -22.93 3.36 -3.00
CA THR A 156 -24.00 4.35 -2.74
C THR A 156 -23.67 5.46 -1.73
N GLY A 157 -22.67 5.27 -0.86
CA GLY A 157 -22.19 6.35 0.03
C GLY A 157 -21.25 7.34 -0.64
N LEU A 158 -20.66 6.96 -1.77
CA LEU A 158 -19.77 7.80 -2.57
C LEU A 158 -20.45 8.32 -3.84
N ASN A 159 -21.38 7.58 -4.41
CA ASN A 159 -22.06 7.98 -5.63
C ASN A 159 -23.00 9.17 -5.37
N THR A 160 -23.05 10.10 -6.31
CA THR A 160 -23.87 11.30 -6.25
C THR A 160 -24.95 11.28 -7.34
N THR A 161 -25.57 12.41 -7.65
CA THR A 161 -26.45 12.55 -8.82
C THR A 161 -25.69 13.04 -10.06
N ALA A 162 -24.36 13.00 -9.99
CA ALA A 162 -23.43 13.44 -11.01
C ALA A 162 -22.36 12.35 -11.19
N ASP A 163 -21.22 12.67 -11.77
CA ASP A 163 -20.22 11.68 -12.18
C ASP A 163 -19.16 11.42 -11.11
N GLU A 164 -18.91 10.13 -10.84
CA GLU A 164 -17.76 9.62 -10.10
C GLU A 164 -16.87 8.75 -11.00
N VAL A 165 -15.62 9.16 -11.18
CA VAL A 165 -14.74 8.65 -12.24
C VAL A 165 -13.31 8.36 -11.78
N PHE A 166 -12.59 7.58 -12.60
CA PHE A 166 -11.16 7.25 -12.44
C PHE A 166 -10.75 6.79 -11.02
N PRO A 167 -11.42 5.78 -10.45
CA PRO A 167 -11.03 5.24 -9.16
C PRO A 167 -9.58 4.75 -9.16
N ASN A 168 -8.86 4.94 -8.07
CA ASN A 168 -7.49 4.45 -7.85
C ASN A 168 -7.29 4.11 -6.36
N PHE A 169 -6.27 3.31 -6.03
CA PHE A 169 -6.00 2.94 -4.64
C PHE A 169 -4.73 3.61 -4.10
N ASP A 170 -4.81 4.04 -2.85
CA ASP A 170 -3.69 4.52 -2.04
C ASP A 170 -3.70 3.80 -0.70
N SER A 171 -2.84 2.80 -0.55
CA SER A 171 -2.71 2.01 0.68
C SER A 171 -4.04 1.42 1.20
N GLY A 172 -4.98 1.12 0.29
CA GLY A 172 -6.32 0.61 0.58
C GLY A 172 -7.41 1.68 0.73
N ALA A 173 -7.06 2.96 0.80
CA ALA A 173 -8.01 4.05 0.59
C ALA A 173 -8.33 4.16 -0.90
N LEU A 174 -9.57 4.55 -1.21
CA LEU A 174 -10.02 4.79 -2.57
C LEU A 174 -9.86 6.28 -2.89
N LEU A 175 -9.13 6.58 -3.96
CA LEU A 175 -9.10 7.88 -4.61
C LEU A 175 -10.07 7.85 -5.78
N PHE A 176 -10.82 8.91 -5.99
CA PHE A 176 -11.71 9.05 -7.16
C PHE A 176 -11.98 10.53 -7.41
N ALA A 177 -12.33 10.89 -8.65
CA ALA A 177 -12.81 12.24 -8.95
C ALA A 177 -14.33 12.29 -8.94
N SER A 178 -14.90 13.40 -8.48
CA SER A 178 -16.35 13.66 -8.53
C SER A 178 -16.66 15.11 -8.83
N ASN A 179 -17.73 15.33 -9.60
CA ASN A 179 -18.34 16.64 -9.84
C ASN A 179 -19.69 16.84 -9.11
N GLY A 180 -20.09 15.91 -8.24
CA GLY A 180 -21.29 16.01 -7.42
C GLY A 180 -21.04 16.29 -5.94
N HIS A 181 -19.83 16.03 -5.44
CA HIS A 181 -19.44 16.34 -4.07
C HIS A 181 -19.01 17.81 -3.89
N PRO A 182 -19.10 18.38 -2.66
CA PRO A 182 -18.63 19.74 -2.40
C PRO A 182 -17.12 19.90 -2.57
N GLY A 183 -16.71 20.63 -3.61
CA GLY A 183 -15.31 20.82 -3.99
C GLY A 183 -14.96 22.24 -4.40
N LEU A 184 -13.76 22.42 -4.95
CA LEU A 184 -13.23 23.71 -5.38
C LEU A 184 -13.49 24.00 -6.87
N GLY A 185 -13.69 22.96 -7.67
CA GLY A 185 -13.72 23.00 -9.12
C GLY A 185 -14.94 22.33 -9.74
N GLY A 186 -14.79 21.84 -10.97
CA GLY A 186 -15.81 21.01 -11.62
C GLY A 186 -15.68 19.57 -11.14
N PHE A 187 -14.59 18.90 -11.51
CA PHE A 187 -14.17 17.66 -10.86
C PHE A 187 -13.11 17.91 -9.79
N ASP A 188 -13.30 17.30 -8.62
CA ASP A 188 -12.35 17.32 -7.51
C ASP A 188 -11.97 15.89 -7.11
N ILE A 189 -10.73 15.69 -6.62
CA ILE A 189 -10.29 14.41 -6.09
C ILE A 189 -10.72 14.23 -4.64
N TYR A 190 -11.34 13.09 -4.38
CA TYR A 190 -11.77 12.66 -3.06
C TYR A 190 -11.02 11.41 -2.64
N ARG A 191 -10.81 11.30 -1.33
CA ARG A 191 -10.26 10.12 -0.68
C ARG A 191 -11.30 9.54 0.26
N SER A 192 -11.62 8.25 0.06
CA SER A 192 -12.48 7.48 0.94
C SER A 192 -11.66 6.42 1.66
N GLU A 193 -11.65 6.52 2.99
CA GLU A 193 -11.01 5.51 3.83
C GLU A 193 -11.88 4.26 3.89
N ARG A 194 -11.24 3.11 3.67
CA ARG A 194 -11.95 1.84 3.83
C ARG A 194 -12.09 1.53 5.31
N ARG A 195 -13.26 1.84 5.87
CA ARG A 195 -13.67 1.32 7.18
C ARG A 195 -14.20 -0.09 6.99
N SER A 196 -15.50 -0.21 6.82
CA SER A 196 -16.20 -1.46 6.56
C SER A 196 -16.64 -1.62 5.10
N HIS A 197 -16.88 -0.49 4.45
CA HIS A 197 -17.05 -0.27 3.02
C HIS A 197 -16.63 1.20 2.77
N TYR A 198 -16.53 1.60 1.51
CA TYR A 198 -16.33 3.00 1.15
C TYR A 198 -17.67 3.71 1.26
N ALA A 199 -17.82 4.57 2.29
CA ALA A 199 -19.10 5.13 2.70
C ALA A 199 -19.09 6.66 2.78
N ASP A 200 -17.94 7.22 3.14
CA ASP A 200 -17.71 8.65 3.28
C ASP A 200 -16.42 9.00 2.54
N CYS A 201 -16.33 10.24 2.06
CA CYS A 201 -15.11 10.75 1.45
C CYS A 201 -14.77 12.15 1.95
N THR A 202 -13.49 12.49 1.85
CA THR A 202 -12.98 13.82 2.12
C THR A 202 -12.21 14.31 0.89
N PRO A 203 -12.36 15.59 0.49
CA PRO A 203 -11.57 16.13 -0.61
C PRO A 203 -10.08 16.07 -0.25
N LEU A 204 -9.22 15.81 -1.23
CA LEU A 204 -7.78 15.89 -1.03
C LEU A 204 -7.35 17.34 -0.74
N GLN A 205 -6.18 17.46 -0.13
CA GLN A 205 -5.64 18.74 0.33
C GLN A 205 -5.52 19.77 -0.80
N LYS A 206 -5.63 21.05 -0.41
CA LYS A 206 -5.45 22.20 -1.29
C LYS A 206 -4.15 22.04 -2.09
N GLY A 207 -4.20 22.32 -3.39
CA GLY A 207 -3.08 22.18 -4.34
C GLY A 207 -3.10 20.87 -5.14
N VAL A 208 -3.68 19.80 -4.59
CA VAL A 208 -4.21 18.70 -5.42
C VAL A 208 -5.48 19.19 -6.08
N ASN A 209 -6.49 19.53 -5.30
CA ASN A 209 -7.71 20.15 -5.83
C ASN A 209 -7.50 21.65 -6.05
N THR A 210 -8.01 22.13 -7.18
CA THR A 210 -7.95 23.52 -7.63
C THR A 210 -9.34 24.00 -8.09
N ALA A 211 -9.43 25.19 -8.69
CA ALA A 211 -10.69 25.65 -9.28
C ALA A 211 -10.96 25.06 -10.68
N GLY A 212 -10.07 24.18 -11.17
CA GLY A 212 -10.18 23.49 -12.46
C GLY A 212 -10.85 22.13 -12.32
N ASP A 213 -10.57 21.23 -13.27
CA ASP A 213 -11.03 19.84 -13.22
C ASP A 213 -9.84 18.93 -12.90
N GLU A 214 -9.88 18.26 -11.75
CA GLU A 214 -8.97 17.17 -11.40
C GLU A 214 -9.65 15.82 -11.63
N LEU A 215 -9.21 15.09 -12.64
CA LEU A 215 -9.91 13.92 -13.15
C LEU A 215 -9.42 12.61 -12.56
N ALA A 216 -8.13 12.50 -12.24
CA ALA A 216 -7.57 11.26 -11.70
C ALA A 216 -6.38 11.59 -10.81
N ALA A 217 -6.18 10.79 -9.77
CA ALA A 217 -5.00 10.87 -8.93
C ALA A 217 -4.50 9.48 -8.54
N VAL A 218 -3.17 9.33 -8.51
CA VAL A 218 -2.50 8.14 -7.98
C VAL A 218 -1.41 8.57 -7.01
N SER A 219 -1.26 7.82 -5.93
CA SER A 219 -0.18 8.04 -4.96
C SER A 219 1.17 7.77 -5.63
N ASP A 220 2.18 8.61 -5.34
CA ASP A 220 3.56 8.36 -5.76
C ASP A 220 4.22 7.20 -4.99
N GLY A 221 3.48 6.61 -4.03
CA GLY A 221 3.91 5.48 -3.21
C GLY A 221 4.85 5.87 -2.07
N SER A 222 5.11 7.16 -1.88
CA SER A 222 6.00 7.66 -0.83
C SER A 222 5.21 8.23 0.35
N PRO A 223 5.25 7.55 1.52
CA PRO A 223 4.65 8.07 2.75
C PRO A 223 5.25 9.42 3.18
N ALA A 224 6.47 9.71 2.72
CA ALA A 224 7.26 10.85 3.16
C ALA A 224 7.04 12.14 2.33
N SER A 225 6.49 12.04 1.12
CA SER A 225 6.19 13.21 0.26
C SER A 225 4.71 13.59 0.26
N GLN A 226 3.83 12.70 0.72
CA GLN A 226 2.37 12.78 0.51
C GLN A 226 2.06 13.20 -0.94
N GLY A 227 2.81 12.64 -1.89
CA GLY A 227 2.80 13.08 -3.27
C GLY A 227 1.79 12.31 -4.11
N TYR A 228 1.14 13.03 -5.00
CA TYR A 228 0.18 12.49 -5.95
C TYR A 228 0.58 12.88 -7.37
N TYR A 229 0.51 11.93 -8.29
CA TYR A 229 0.37 12.26 -9.69
C TYR A 229 -1.09 12.55 -9.97
N VAL A 230 -1.37 13.62 -10.72
CA VAL A 230 -2.72 14.11 -10.97
C VAL A 230 -2.91 14.43 -12.45
N SER A 231 -4.02 13.99 -13.03
CA SER A 231 -4.53 14.47 -14.32
C SER A 231 -5.46 15.64 -14.07
N ALA A 232 -5.11 16.83 -14.56
CA ALA A 232 -5.84 18.03 -14.23
C ALA A 232 -5.86 19.07 -15.35
N VAL A 233 -6.94 19.85 -15.39
CA VAL A 233 -7.04 21.09 -16.16
C VAL A 233 -6.62 22.24 -15.27
N ARG A 234 -5.43 22.79 -15.52
CA ARG A 234 -4.86 23.88 -14.71
C ARG A 234 -4.51 25.10 -15.56
N MET A 235 -4.45 26.26 -14.91
CA MET A 235 -4.06 27.52 -15.55
C MET A 235 -2.67 27.39 -16.20
N GLY A 236 -2.61 27.65 -17.52
CA GLY A 236 -1.40 27.52 -18.32
C GLY A 236 -1.16 26.14 -18.92
N GLY A 237 -2.05 25.17 -18.66
CA GLY A 237 -2.06 23.85 -19.30
C GLY A 237 -2.63 23.86 -20.72
N GLN A 238 -2.45 22.74 -21.42
CA GLN A 238 -2.87 22.52 -22.81
C GLN A 238 -4.06 21.58 -22.95
N GLY A 239 -4.77 21.30 -21.85
CA GLY A 239 -5.87 20.35 -21.76
C GLY A 239 -5.88 19.69 -20.40
N VAL A 240 -6.20 18.40 -20.37
CA VAL A 240 -5.91 17.56 -19.22
C VAL A 240 -4.43 17.19 -19.27
N ASP A 241 -3.64 17.81 -18.42
CA ASP A 241 -2.20 17.54 -18.32
C ASP A 241 -1.90 16.72 -17.05
N LEU A 242 -0.74 16.05 -17.05
CA LEU A 242 -0.18 15.36 -15.89
C LEU A 242 0.70 16.28 -15.04
N TYR A 243 0.49 16.23 -13.73
CA TYR A 243 1.27 16.94 -12.73
C TYR A 243 1.70 15.98 -11.63
N TRP A 244 2.83 16.26 -10.98
CA TRP A 244 3.11 15.79 -9.63
C TRP A 244 2.82 16.91 -8.63
N VAL A 245 2.11 16.58 -7.57
CA VAL A 245 1.78 17.48 -6.47
C VAL A 245 2.22 16.84 -5.17
N GLY A 246 3.05 17.51 -4.39
CA GLY A 246 3.51 16.96 -3.12
C GLY A 246 4.24 17.99 -2.29
N THR A 247 4.53 17.64 -1.04
CA THR A 247 5.34 18.48 -0.17
C THR A 247 6.80 18.07 -0.25
N PHE A 248 7.68 19.03 -0.53
CA PHE A 248 9.09 18.85 -0.23
C PHE A 248 9.31 19.20 1.24
N THR A 249 9.53 18.19 2.08
CA THR A 249 10.30 18.40 3.31
C THR A 249 11.77 18.39 2.90
N GLU A 250 12.53 19.43 3.25
CA GLU A 250 13.98 19.51 3.00
C GLU A 250 14.77 18.32 3.59
N ASP A 251 14.14 17.49 4.41
CA ASP A 251 14.72 16.26 4.98
C ASP A 251 14.84 15.05 4.02
N ASN A 252 14.37 15.14 2.77
CA ASN A 252 14.36 13.99 1.83
C ASN A 252 15.38 14.04 0.68
N ALA A 253 16.48 14.76 0.84
CA ALA A 253 17.70 14.40 0.12
C ALA A 253 18.42 13.27 0.87
N ARG A 254 18.04 12.00 0.65
CA ARG A 254 18.78 10.81 1.11
C ARG A 254 19.33 10.94 2.55
N ALA A 255 18.47 10.99 3.57
CA ALA A 255 18.96 11.00 4.94
C ALA A 255 19.62 9.64 5.25
N LYS A 256 20.95 9.60 5.13
CA LYS A 256 21.75 8.55 5.73
C LYS A 256 21.47 8.58 7.22
N LYS A 257 20.93 7.49 7.78
CA LYS A 257 20.75 7.39 9.22
C LYS A 257 22.02 6.85 9.84
N GLU A 258 22.46 7.45 10.93
CA GLU A 258 23.53 6.86 11.73
C GLU A 258 22.99 5.64 12.48
N LEU A 259 23.52 4.46 12.13
CA LEU A 259 23.14 3.19 12.70
C LEU A 259 24.27 2.58 13.52
N ALA A 260 23.88 1.74 14.47
CA ALA A 260 24.78 0.92 15.24
C ALA A 260 24.15 -0.42 15.59
N VAL A 261 24.96 -1.40 15.97
CA VAL A 261 24.53 -2.74 16.39
C VAL A 261 25.16 -3.14 17.71
N GLU A 262 24.47 -3.97 18.49
CA GLU A 262 24.98 -4.62 19.69
C GLU A 262 24.66 -6.11 19.63
N VAL A 263 25.67 -6.96 19.67
CA VAL A 263 25.52 -8.42 19.66
C VAL A 263 25.73 -8.97 21.06
N VAL A 264 24.72 -9.67 21.58
CA VAL A 264 24.74 -10.28 22.92
C VAL A 264 24.33 -11.75 22.87
N TYR A 265 25.04 -12.60 23.60
CA TYR A 265 24.67 -14.00 23.80
C TYR A 265 24.51 -14.29 25.28
N ARG A 266 23.31 -14.72 25.70
CA ARG A 266 22.98 -14.99 27.11
C ARG A 266 23.36 -13.83 28.05
N ARG A 267 23.11 -12.60 27.60
CA ARG A 267 23.44 -11.33 28.29
C ARG A 267 24.95 -11.03 28.41
N VAL A 268 25.80 -11.75 27.69
CA VAL A 268 27.22 -11.45 27.56
C VAL A 268 27.47 -10.84 26.18
N PRO A 269 28.16 -9.71 26.08
CA PRO A 269 28.54 -9.14 24.78
C PRO A 269 29.37 -10.10 23.93
N VAL A 270 29.12 -10.11 22.62
CA VAL A 270 29.90 -10.89 21.65
C VAL A 270 30.90 -9.95 20.99
N GLU A 271 32.15 -10.02 21.45
CA GLU A 271 33.28 -9.28 20.88
C GLU A 271 33.77 -9.92 19.58
N ARG A 272 34.30 -9.11 18.65
CA ARG A 272 34.84 -9.54 17.34
C ARG A 272 33.82 -10.27 16.44
N ALA A 273 32.53 -9.97 16.57
CA ALA A 273 31.54 -10.32 15.55
C ALA A 273 31.76 -9.40 14.33
N LEU A 274 32.28 -9.95 13.25
CA LEU A 274 32.52 -9.29 11.96
C LEU A 274 31.21 -9.13 11.20
N PHE A 275 30.87 -7.89 10.86
CA PHE A 275 29.76 -7.50 10.01
C PHE A 275 30.28 -7.13 8.63
N GLU A 276 29.71 -7.73 7.59
CA GLU A 276 29.91 -7.36 6.19
C GLU A 276 28.57 -6.92 5.61
N ILE A 277 28.49 -5.68 5.12
CA ILE A 277 27.28 -5.10 4.53
C ILE A 277 27.47 -5.01 3.03
N HIS A 278 26.55 -5.59 2.26
CA HIS A 278 26.54 -5.55 0.81
C HIS A 278 25.30 -4.81 0.29
N ASP A 279 25.43 -4.16 -0.86
CA ASP A 279 24.27 -3.66 -1.62
C ASP A 279 23.56 -4.79 -2.40
N ARG A 280 22.43 -4.45 -3.07
CA ARG A 280 21.64 -5.40 -3.88
C ARG A 280 22.42 -6.05 -5.03
N SER A 281 23.52 -5.43 -5.48
CA SER A 281 24.37 -5.96 -6.53
C SER A 281 25.49 -6.87 -6.00
N GLY A 282 25.58 -7.02 -4.67
CA GLY A 282 26.59 -7.81 -3.97
C GLY A 282 27.88 -7.04 -3.65
N VAL A 283 27.94 -5.73 -3.92
CA VAL A 283 29.12 -4.91 -3.63
C VAL A 283 29.23 -4.69 -2.13
N LEU A 284 30.40 -4.99 -1.56
CA LEU A 284 30.71 -4.76 -0.15
C LEU A 284 30.81 -3.25 0.12
N LEU A 285 29.90 -2.75 0.95
CA LEU A 285 29.84 -1.35 1.39
C LEU A 285 30.65 -1.11 2.66
N MET A 286 30.66 -2.08 3.58
CA MET A 286 31.33 -1.98 4.88
C MET A 286 31.73 -3.37 5.37
N SER A 287 32.89 -3.45 6.05
CA SER A 287 33.31 -4.60 6.83
C SER A 287 33.99 -4.13 8.11
N ASP A 288 33.43 -4.46 9.28
CA ASP A 288 34.02 -4.12 10.59
C ASP A 288 33.48 -5.04 11.70
N ALA A 289 34.12 -5.08 12.86
CA ALA A 289 33.80 -6.02 13.94
C ALA A 289 33.38 -5.34 15.24
N THR A 290 32.53 -6.00 16.01
CA THR A 290 32.10 -5.52 17.33
C THR A 290 33.27 -5.37 18.32
N ASP A 291 33.17 -4.35 19.17
CA ASP A 291 34.08 -4.06 20.26
C ASP A 291 33.86 -4.98 21.49
N GLY A 292 34.62 -4.75 22.57
CA GLY A 292 34.53 -5.51 23.82
C GLY A 292 33.20 -5.38 24.58
N GLN A 293 32.32 -4.45 24.17
CA GLN A 293 30.94 -4.33 24.64
C GLN A 293 29.94 -4.92 23.64
N GLY A 294 30.42 -5.62 22.62
CA GLY A 294 29.61 -6.24 21.58
C GLY A 294 29.02 -5.24 20.61
N ARG A 295 29.54 -4.00 20.56
CA ARG A 295 28.95 -2.89 19.80
C ARG A 295 29.74 -2.57 18.55
N LEU A 296 29.05 -2.11 17.53
CA LEU A 296 29.65 -1.58 16.30
C LEU A 296 28.80 -0.42 15.78
N VAL A 297 29.43 0.71 15.49
CA VAL A 297 28.78 1.83 14.81
C VAL A 297 28.93 1.63 13.31
N LEU A 298 27.81 1.48 12.62
CA LEU A 298 27.75 1.31 11.16
C LEU A 298 27.84 2.67 10.43
N GLY A 299 27.68 3.78 11.16
CA GLY A 299 27.72 5.12 10.61
C GLY A 299 26.51 5.42 9.73
N ALA A 300 26.65 6.42 8.87
CA ALA A 300 25.56 6.95 8.07
C ALA A 300 25.26 6.00 6.88
N VAL A 301 24.22 5.17 7.04
CA VAL A 301 23.78 4.19 6.03
C VAL A 301 22.60 4.76 5.24
N GLU A 302 22.66 4.71 3.90
CA GLU A 302 21.52 5.06 3.04
C GLU A 302 20.41 4.02 3.25
N LEU A 303 19.21 4.48 3.62
CA LEU A 303 18.04 3.60 3.78
C LEU A 303 17.50 3.23 2.39
N ASP A 304 18.08 2.19 1.79
CA ASP A 304 17.56 1.52 0.58
C ASP A 304 17.09 0.11 0.96
N ALA A 305 15.95 -0.31 0.41
CA ALA A 305 15.21 -1.52 0.76
C ALA A 305 15.85 -2.85 0.27
N ALA A 306 17.19 -2.99 0.32
CA ALA A 306 17.86 -4.29 0.43
C ALA A 306 19.39 -4.13 0.62
N LEU A 307 19.81 -4.04 1.88
CA LEU A 307 21.19 -4.32 2.28
C LEU A 307 21.29 -5.76 2.80
N GLU A 308 22.26 -6.52 2.30
CA GLU A 308 22.55 -7.86 2.81
C GLU A 308 23.62 -7.75 3.90
N VAL A 309 23.33 -8.22 5.11
CA VAL A 309 24.30 -8.21 6.21
C VAL A 309 24.73 -9.63 6.55
N LYS A 310 26.04 -9.88 6.43
CA LYS A 310 26.66 -11.12 6.86
C LYS A 310 27.34 -10.88 8.19
N VAL A 311 27.09 -11.76 9.14
CA VAL A 311 27.72 -11.71 10.46
C VAL A 311 28.42 -13.01 10.72
N SER A 312 29.72 -12.93 11.00
CA SER A 312 30.58 -14.06 11.37
C SER A 312 31.45 -13.65 12.55
N MET A 313 32.18 -14.58 13.18
CA MET A 313 33.29 -14.18 14.05
C MET A 313 34.50 -13.88 13.18
N GLU A 314 35.27 -12.84 13.48
CA GLU A 314 36.50 -12.52 12.75
C GLU A 314 37.50 -13.70 12.70
N SER A 315 37.46 -14.57 13.72
CA SER A 315 38.20 -15.84 13.75
C SER A 315 37.80 -16.87 12.68
N GLY A 316 36.78 -16.58 11.86
CA GLY A 316 36.18 -17.51 10.90
C GLY A 316 35.19 -18.51 11.51
N ARG A 317 34.89 -18.39 12.81
CA ARG A 317 33.90 -19.22 13.51
C ARG A 317 32.49 -18.65 13.36
N SER A 318 31.49 -19.51 13.52
CA SER A 318 30.08 -19.08 13.61
C SER A 318 29.82 -18.28 14.89
N ILE A 319 28.95 -17.28 14.79
CA ILE A 319 28.35 -16.61 15.96
C ILE A 319 27.63 -17.67 16.82
N PRO A 320 27.68 -17.58 18.17
CA PRO A 320 26.93 -18.49 19.03
C PRO A 320 25.44 -18.55 18.68
N ASP A 321 24.92 -19.77 18.49
CA ASP A 321 23.52 -19.99 18.14
C ASP A 321 22.58 -19.47 19.23
N GLY A 322 21.66 -18.60 18.84
CA GLY A 322 20.77 -17.87 19.75
C GLY A 322 21.34 -16.56 20.29
N ALA A 323 22.46 -16.06 19.75
CA ALA A 323 22.88 -14.67 19.96
C ALA A 323 21.82 -13.71 19.43
N VAL A 324 21.73 -12.53 20.02
CA VAL A 324 20.79 -11.48 19.64
C VAL A 324 21.58 -10.26 19.18
N CYS A 325 21.31 -9.79 17.96
CA CYS A 325 21.81 -8.53 17.43
C CYS A 325 20.73 -7.46 17.57
N HIS A 326 20.96 -6.48 18.42
CA HIS A 326 20.13 -5.29 18.54
C HIS A 326 20.62 -4.23 17.55
N VAL A 327 19.71 -3.60 16.81
CA VAL A 327 20.00 -2.48 15.90
C VAL A 327 19.53 -1.18 16.53
N TYR A 328 20.36 -0.16 16.44
CA TYR A 328 20.16 1.15 17.04
C TYR A 328 20.24 2.25 15.98
N GLU A 329 19.50 3.32 16.22
CA GLU A 329 19.53 4.56 15.46
C GLU A 329 19.99 5.70 16.38
N LEU A 330 20.88 6.57 15.89
CA LEU A 330 21.29 7.76 16.62
C LEU A 330 20.08 8.68 16.81
N CYS A 331 19.83 9.13 18.03
CA CYS A 331 18.72 10.00 18.35
C CYS A 331 19.21 11.37 18.87
N GLY A 332 18.40 12.42 18.66
CA GLY A 332 18.81 13.82 18.86
C GLY A 332 18.69 14.44 20.26
N PRO A 333 17.59 14.26 21.03
CA PRO A 333 17.46 14.93 22.34
C PRO A 333 18.50 14.45 23.35
N ALA A 334 18.91 15.31 24.28
CA ALA A 334 19.91 14.98 25.32
C ALA A 334 19.52 13.76 26.21
N ASP A 335 18.23 13.42 26.25
CA ASP A 335 17.65 12.36 27.09
C ASP A 335 17.21 11.12 26.29
N CYS A 336 17.65 11.00 25.04
CA CYS A 336 17.21 9.93 24.16
C CYS A 336 18.15 8.69 24.24
N GLY A 337 17.58 7.52 23.97
CA GLY A 337 18.32 6.26 23.84
C GLY A 337 18.14 5.31 25.01
N GLU A 338 18.85 4.18 24.97
CA GLU A 338 18.82 3.17 26.03
C GLU A 338 19.76 3.57 27.18
N THR A 339 19.41 3.21 28.42
CA THR A 339 20.21 3.56 29.61
C THR A 339 21.65 3.02 29.53
N HIS A 340 21.85 1.87 28.89
CA HIS A 340 23.18 1.26 28.71
C HIS A 340 23.91 1.77 27.46
N TRP A 341 23.24 2.53 26.60
CA TRP A 341 23.84 3.16 25.40
C TRP A 341 23.18 4.51 25.08
N PRO A 342 23.46 5.58 25.86
CA PRO A 342 22.85 6.89 25.67
C PRO A 342 23.13 7.47 24.27
N GLY A 343 22.15 8.20 23.71
CA GLY A 343 22.22 8.72 22.34
C GLY A 343 21.84 7.71 21.25
N TRP A 344 21.66 6.44 21.61
CA TRP A 344 21.29 5.37 20.69
C TRP A 344 19.97 4.73 21.11
N ARG A 345 18.96 4.83 20.26
CA ARG A 345 17.66 4.21 20.49
C ARG A 345 17.62 2.88 19.77
N ARG A 346 17.34 1.79 20.50
CA ARG A 346 17.13 0.48 19.89
C ARG A 346 15.87 0.52 19.01
N VAL A 347 16.03 0.17 17.75
CA VAL A 347 14.94 0.15 16.76
C VAL A 347 14.53 -1.27 16.41
N ARG A 348 15.47 -2.24 16.43
CA ARG A 348 15.19 -3.64 16.07
C ARG A 348 16.05 -4.63 16.86
N SER A 349 15.69 -5.91 16.81
CA SER A 349 16.42 -7.01 17.44
C SER A 349 16.26 -8.29 16.64
N TYR A 350 17.38 -8.91 16.27
CA TYR A 350 17.45 -10.13 15.46
C TYR A 350 18.05 -11.24 16.29
N ARG A 351 17.41 -12.41 16.31
CA ARG A 351 18.06 -13.62 16.81
C ARG A 351 18.89 -14.23 15.68
N ILE A 352 20.16 -14.47 15.93
CA ILE A 352 21.09 -15.12 15.01
C ILE A 352 20.94 -16.63 15.22
N GLU A 353 20.45 -17.33 14.20
CA GLU A 353 20.27 -18.78 14.19
C GLU A 353 21.24 -19.43 13.20
N GLY A 354 21.92 -20.51 13.60
CA GLY A 354 22.77 -21.30 12.70
C GLY A 354 24.04 -20.61 12.18
N GLY A 355 24.40 -19.43 12.71
CA GLY A 355 25.63 -18.72 12.36
C GLY A 355 25.70 -18.22 10.92
N ALA A 356 24.55 -18.02 10.27
CA ALA A 356 24.44 -17.59 8.88
C ALA A 356 23.94 -16.13 8.74
N ALA A 357 24.15 -15.58 7.54
CA ALA A 357 23.75 -14.24 7.11
C ALA A 357 22.27 -13.94 7.43
N PHE A 358 21.96 -12.71 7.83
CA PHE A 358 20.58 -12.24 7.99
C PHE A 358 20.37 -10.94 7.24
N VAL A 359 19.28 -10.89 6.47
CA VAL A 359 18.82 -9.65 5.83
C VAL A 359 18.00 -8.90 6.86
N PHE A 360 18.36 -7.65 7.17
CA PHE A 360 17.44 -6.76 7.87
C PHE A 360 17.08 -5.58 6.99
N ASP A 361 15.78 -5.40 6.80
CA ASP A 361 15.25 -4.25 6.10
C ASP A 361 15.27 -3.01 7.01
N LEU A 362 15.81 -1.91 6.48
CA LEU A 362 15.98 -0.64 7.17
C LEU A 362 14.85 0.35 6.85
N LEU A 363 13.69 -0.14 6.42
CA LEU A 363 12.50 0.70 6.27
C LEU A 363 12.07 1.36 7.60
N PRO A 364 11.58 2.61 7.55
CA PRO A 364 11.00 3.30 8.71
C PRO A 364 9.87 2.49 9.36
N LEU A 365 9.81 2.52 10.68
CA LEU A 365 8.77 1.90 11.50
C LEU A 365 7.42 2.60 11.31
N ASP A 366 6.73 2.32 10.20
CA ASP A 366 5.29 2.59 10.02
C ASP A 366 4.66 1.46 9.18
N ALA A 367 4.80 0.24 9.65
CA ALA A 367 3.94 -0.89 9.29
C ALA A 367 4.23 -2.03 10.26
N LEU A 368 3.29 -2.34 11.15
CA LEU A 368 3.11 -3.74 11.52
C LEU A 368 2.67 -4.46 10.25
N GLU A 369 3.64 -4.99 9.50
CA GLU A 369 3.36 -5.73 8.27
C GLU A 369 2.49 -6.96 8.59
N ARG A 370 1.26 -6.90 8.07
CA ARG A 370 0.60 -8.09 7.54
C ARG A 370 1.53 -8.67 6.48
N TRP A 371 2.06 -9.88 6.69
CA TRP A 371 2.74 -10.62 5.63
C TRP A 371 1.80 -10.76 4.42
N PRO A 372 2.27 -10.67 3.16
CA PRO A 372 1.41 -10.68 2.00
C PRO A 372 0.61 -11.98 1.96
N ARG A 373 -0.67 -11.87 1.56
CA ARG A 373 -1.34 -13.03 0.97
C ARG A 373 -0.55 -13.42 -0.29
N PRO A 374 -0.52 -14.70 -0.66
CA PRO A 374 0.23 -15.13 -1.82
C PRO A 374 -0.19 -14.28 -3.03
N SER A 375 0.80 -13.61 -3.63
CA SER A 375 0.67 -13.11 -4.99
C SER A 375 0.33 -14.31 -5.89
N GLY A 376 -0.19 -14.06 -7.09
CA GLY A 376 -0.49 -15.10 -8.09
C GLY A 376 0.73 -15.90 -8.60
N GLN A 377 1.80 -15.98 -7.82
CA GLN A 377 3.00 -16.81 -8.00
C GLN A 377 3.14 -17.92 -6.93
N ASP A 378 2.10 -18.22 -6.13
CA ASP A 378 2.15 -19.40 -5.26
C ASP A 378 2.01 -20.65 -6.13
N ALA A 379 3.11 -21.40 -6.30
CA ALA A 379 3.11 -22.71 -6.97
C ALA A 379 2.41 -23.81 -6.13
N ALA A 380 1.82 -23.44 -4.99
CA ALA A 380 1.12 -24.33 -4.08
C ALA A 380 -0.19 -24.88 -4.71
N LEU A 381 -0.18 -26.17 -5.05
CA LEU A 381 -1.35 -26.89 -5.53
C LEU A 381 -2.28 -27.20 -4.35
N TRP A 382 -3.52 -26.74 -4.44
CA TRP A 382 -4.58 -27.18 -3.55
C TRP A 382 -4.84 -28.67 -3.76
N ARG A 383 -4.48 -29.53 -2.80
CA ARG A 383 -4.90 -30.93 -2.80
C ARG A 383 -6.15 -31.09 -1.94
N GLY A 384 -7.25 -31.47 -2.56
CA GLY A 384 -8.57 -31.63 -1.93
C GLY A 384 -8.71 -32.85 -1.00
N ASP A 385 -7.61 -33.52 -0.63
CA ASP A 385 -7.65 -34.84 0.00
C ASP A 385 -7.62 -34.81 1.54
N PHE A 386 -7.40 -33.64 2.17
CA PHE A 386 -7.49 -33.49 3.63
C PHE A 386 -8.79 -32.79 4.05
N PRO A 387 -9.62 -33.40 4.91
CA PRO A 387 -10.86 -32.79 5.36
C PRO A 387 -10.58 -31.57 6.24
N SER A 388 -11.16 -30.43 5.88
CA SER A 388 -11.11 -29.20 6.69
C SER A 388 -11.71 -29.42 8.07
N CYS A 389 -11.06 -28.95 9.14
CA CYS A 389 -11.70 -28.86 10.44
C CYS A 389 -12.72 -27.72 10.42
N LYS A 390 -13.99 -28.03 10.66
CA LYS A 390 -15.05 -27.03 10.78
C LYS A 390 -15.39 -26.81 12.24
N VAL A 391 -15.36 -25.54 12.63
CA VAL A 391 -15.58 -25.08 13.99
C VAL A 391 -16.75 -24.10 13.98
N ASN A 392 -17.83 -24.41 14.67
CA ASN A 392 -19.03 -23.57 14.68
C ASN A 392 -19.06 -22.65 15.90
N PHE A 393 -19.69 -21.49 15.74
CA PHE A 393 -19.83 -20.46 16.76
C PHE A 393 -21.30 -20.16 17.05
N ALA A 394 -21.59 -19.79 18.29
CA ALA A 394 -22.86 -19.18 18.64
C ALA A 394 -23.00 -17.80 17.97
N THR A 395 -24.23 -17.31 17.89
CA THR A 395 -24.54 -15.99 17.31
C THR A 395 -23.77 -14.89 18.02
N ALA A 396 -23.13 -14.00 17.25
CA ALA A 396 -22.32 -12.89 17.75
C ALA A 396 -21.10 -13.25 18.63
N GLU A 397 -20.75 -14.53 18.78
CA GLU A 397 -19.60 -14.96 19.57
C GLU A 397 -18.40 -15.33 18.69
N PHE A 398 -17.20 -15.15 19.24
CA PHE A 398 -15.92 -15.55 18.62
C PHE A 398 -15.02 -16.38 19.55
N THR A 399 -15.45 -16.64 20.78
CA THR A 399 -14.68 -17.42 21.75
C THR A 399 -14.91 -18.91 21.56
N LEU A 400 -13.85 -19.71 21.64
CA LEU A 400 -13.92 -21.15 21.52
C LEU A 400 -14.13 -21.82 22.89
N SER A 401 -15.02 -22.81 22.94
CA SER A 401 -15.19 -23.64 24.13
C SER A 401 -14.07 -24.67 24.23
N LYS A 402 -13.75 -25.13 25.45
CA LYS A 402 -12.76 -26.21 25.66
C LYS A 402 -13.08 -27.49 24.86
N ALA A 403 -14.36 -27.79 24.66
CA ALA A 403 -14.78 -28.95 23.86
C ALA A 403 -14.35 -28.81 22.39
N VAL A 404 -14.44 -27.59 21.84
CA VAL A 404 -14.02 -27.29 20.48
C VAL A 404 -12.50 -27.23 20.36
N GLU A 405 -11.79 -26.72 21.36
CA GLU A 405 -10.32 -26.82 21.40
C GLU A 405 -9.86 -28.29 21.35
N MET A 406 -10.53 -29.19 22.08
CA MET A 406 -10.25 -30.62 22.03
C MET A 406 -10.57 -31.25 20.66
N GLN A 407 -11.62 -30.78 19.97
CA GLN A 407 -11.93 -31.22 18.60
C GLN A 407 -10.81 -30.82 17.63
N ILE A 408 -10.29 -29.59 17.73
CA ILE A 408 -9.16 -29.13 16.90
C ILE A 408 -7.91 -29.95 17.20
N LEU A 409 -7.63 -30.24 18.46
CA LEU A 409 -6.49 -31.08 18.87
C LEU A 409 -6.57 -32.49 18.27
N GLN A 410 -7.73 -33.15 18.36
CA GLN A 410 -7.94 -34.48 17.77
C GLN A 410 -7.76 -34.48 16.25
N TRP A 411 -8.22 -33.42 15.58
CA TRP A 411 -8.01 -33.26 14.15
C TRP A 411 -6.52 -33.05 13.81
N LEU A 412 -5.79 -32.25 14.59
CA LEU A 412 -4.36 -32.05 14.44
C LEU A 412 -3.56 -33.35 14.64
N GLU A 413 -3.95 -34.20 15.60
CA GLU A 413 -3.30 -35.50 15.83
C GLU A 413 -3.44 -36.46 14.65
N GLY A 414 -4.51 -36.32 13.85
CA GLY A 414 -4.71 -37.08 12.61
C GLY A 414 -3.86 -36.60 11.43
N LEU A 415 -3.15 -35.48 11.59
CA LEU A 415 -2.34 -34.86 10.54
C LEU A 415 -0.85 -35.03 10.88
N ASN A 416 -0.05 -35.49 9.91
CA ASN A 416 1.41 -35.51 10.04
C ASN A 416 2.04 -34.10 9.85
N TRP A 417 1.36 -33.05 10.31
CA TRP A 417 1.72 -31.65 10.07
C TRP A 417 3.04 -31.25 10.74
N SER A 418 3.40 -31.90 11.84
CA SER A 418 4.63 -31.62 12.58
C SER A 418 5.89 -32.06 11.83
N VAL A 419 5.76 -33.04 10.94
CA VAL A 419 6.85 -33.61 10.15
C VAL A 419 6.82 -33.18 8.68
N ASN A 420 5.64 -32.89 8.12
CA ASN A 420 5.49 -32.44 6.73
C ASN A 420 5.63 -30.92 6.61
N GLY A 421 6.26 -30.44 5.54
CA GLY A 421 6.29 -29.02 5.18
C GLY A 421 4.91 -28.48 4.80
N GLY A 422 4.61 -27.22 5.14
CA GLY A 422 3.28 -26.63 4.90
C GLY A 422 2.83 -25.67 6.00
N TYR A 423 1.59 -25.18 5.87
CA TYR A 423 0.95 -24.25 6.79
C TYR A 423 -0.54 -24.55 6.96
N PHE A 424 -1.12 -24.07 8.06
CA PHE A 424 -2.55 -24.06 8.31
C PHE A 424 -3.17 -22.76 7.80
N GLU A 425 -4.27 -22.88 7.09
CA GLU A 425 -5.11 -21.76 6.68
C GLU A 425 -6.41 -21.77 7.48
N VAL A 426 -6.76 -20.65 8.11
CA VAL A 426 -7.89 -20.48 9.01
C VAL A 426 -8.83 -19.41 8.44
N ARG A 427 -10.03 -19.81 8.02
CA ARG A 427 -11.00 -18.91 7.39
C ARG A 427 -12.25 -18.78 8.25
N GLY A 428 -12.56 -17.58 8.70
CA GLY A 428 -13.74 -17.30 9.51
C GLY A 428 -14.93 -16.81 8.69
N PHE A 429 -16.13 -17.18 9.12
CA PHE A 429 -17.40 -16.87 8.48
C PHE A 429 -18.50 -16.57 9.51
N THR A 430 -19.57 -15.94 9.04
CA THR A 430 -20.78 -15.56 9.78
C THR A 430 -22.03 -15.93 9.00
N ASP A 431 -23.17 -15.96 9.68
CA ASP A 431 -24.46 -16.00 8.99
C ASP A 431 -24.79 -14.65 8.35
N ALA A 432 -25.85 -14.60 7.56
CA ALA A 432 -26.29 -13.37 6.91
C ALA A 432 -27.00 -12.40 7.87
N GLN A 433 -27.13 -12.72 9.16
CA GLN A 433 -27.91 -11.94 10.09
C GLN A 433 -27.09 -10.75 10.61
N GLY A 434 -27.65 -9.55 10.51
CA GLY A 434 -27.00 -8.31 10.95
C GLY A 434 -26.17 -7.63 9.86
N GLU A 435 -25.50 -6.55 10.25
CA GLU A 435 -24.75 -5.71 9.30
C GLU A 435 -23.52 -6.45 8.76
N VAL A 436 -23.30 -6.37 7.44
CA VAL A 436 -22.15 -6.96 6.72
C VAL A 436 -20.82 -6.59 7.39
N VAL A 437 -20.73 -5.36 7.90
CA VAL A 437 -19.58 -4.83 8.65
C VAL A 437 -19.28 -5.64 9.92
N ARG A 438 -20.32 -5.86 10.73
CA ARG A 438 -20.21 -6.59 12.00
C ARG A 438 -19.90 -8.05 11.72
N ASN A 439 -20.43 -8.58 10.62
CA ASN A 439 -20.15 -9.92 10.14
C ASN A 439 -18.71 -10.10 9.64
N GLN A 440 -18.13 -9.10 8.97
CA GLN A 440 -16.72 -9.11 8.61
C GLN A 440 -15.82 -9.11 9.86
N VAL A 441 -16.02 -8.16 10.78
CA VAL A 441 -15.24 -8.07 12.03
C VAL A 441 -15.37 -9.34 12.87
N LEU A 442 -16.59 -9.85 13.02
CA LEU A 442 -16.85 -11.08 13.77
C LEU A 442 -16.19 -12.30 13.12
N SER A 443 -16.20 -12.39 11.79
CA SER A 443 -15.52 -13.45 11.06
C SER A 443 -13.99 -13.40 11.25
N GLU A 444 -13.41 -12.21 11.31
CA GLU A 444 -11.98 -12.01 11.59
C GLU A 444 -11.62 -12.40 13.03
N GLN A 445 -12.42 -11.95 14.01
CA GLN A 445 -12.25 -12.32 15.42
C GLN A 445 -12.32 -13.84 15.63
N ARG A 446 -13.21 -14.53 14.93
CA ARG A 446 -13.31 -15.99 14.95
C ARG A 446 -12.07 -16.68 14.38
N ALA A 447 -11.58 -16.18 13.24
CA ALA A 447 -10.38 -16.72 12.60
C ALA A 447 -9.13 -16.49 13.47
N GLU A 448 -9.00 -15.29 14.04
CA GLU A 448 -7.90 -14.94 14.95
C GLU A 448 -7.92 -15.80 16.23
N GLU A 449 -9.08 -15.96 16.87
CA GLU A 449 -9.17 -16.79 18.08
C GLU A 449 -8.84 -18.26 17.78
N THR A 450 -9.29 -18.77 16.63
CA THR A 450 -8.94 -20.13 16.19
C THR A 450 -7.43 -20.26 15.93
N ALA A 451 -6.79 -19.24 15.33
CA ALA A 451 -5.34 -19.21 15.16
C ALA A 451 -4.60 -19.21 16.51
N ARG A 452 -5.09 -18.44 17.50
CA ARG A 452 -4.54 -18.44 18.86
C ARG A 452 -4.67 -19.82 19.52
N VAL A 453 -5.79 -20.52 19.32
CA VAL A 453 -5.96 -21.91 19.78
C VAL A 453 -4.90 -22.82 19.15
N LEU A 454 -4.70 -22.76 17.83
CA LEU A 454 -3.67 -23.58 17.16
C LEU A 454 -2.27 -23.35 17.74
N VAL A 455 -1.92 -22.10 18.06
CA VAL A 455 -0.67 -21.77 18.77
C VAL A 455 -0.63 -22.40 20.16
N ARG A 456 -1.71 -22.33 20.94
CA ARG A 456 -1.81 -22.98 22.26
C ARG A 456 -1.65 -24.50 22.17
N LEU A 457 -2.11 -25.10 21.07
CA LEU A 457 -1.99 -26.54 20.79
C LEU A 457 -0.63 -26.94 20.19
N GLY A 458 0.31 -26.00 20.06
CA GLY A 458 1.70 -26.29 19.68
C GLY A 458 2.04 -26.06 18.21
N VAL A 459 1.12 -25.54 17.41
CA VAL A 459 1.42 -25.14 16.02
C VAL A 459 2.22 -23.83 16.04
N LYS A 460 3.37 -23.81 15.36
CA LYS A 460 4.18 -22.58 15.24
C LYS A 460 3.35 -21.50 14.55
N SER A 461 3.34 -20.28 15.09
CA SER A 461 2.61 -19.14 14.52
C SER A 461 2.99 -18.84 13.07
N SER A 462 4.25 -19.08 12.68
CA SER A 462 4.74 -18.96 11.30
C SER A 462 4.08 -19.93 10.30
N ARG A 463 3.39 -20.95 10.81
CA ARG A 463 2.68 -21.96 10.01
C ARG A 463 1.17 -21.76 10.08
N ILE A 464 0.68 -20.60 10.50
CA ILE A 464 -0.75 -20.32 10.59
C ILE A 464 -1.02 -19.03 9.83
N LYS A 465 -1.90 -19.12 8.83
CA LYS A 465 -2.47 -17.98 8.11
C LYS A 465 -3.94 -17.90 8.45
N TRP A 466 -4.47 -16.71 8.71
CA TRP A 466 -5.89 -16.54 9.05
C TRP A 466 -6.52 -15.32 8.39
N SER A 467 -7.81 -15.43 8.05
CA SER A 467 -8.60 -14.35 7.45
C SER A 467 -10.09 -14.50 7.77
N GLY A 468 -10.79 -13.37 7.96
CA GLY A 468 -12.25 -13.33 7.99
C GLY A 468 -12.82 -13.08 6.60
N HIS A 469 -13.92 -13.76 6.28
CA HIS A 469 -14.58 -13.72 4.97
C HIS A 469 -16.02 -13.19 5.05
N GLY A 470 -16.44 -12.67 6.19
CA GLY A 470 -17.78 -12.13 6.37
C GLY A 470 -18.85 -13.22 6.31
N VAL A 471 -19.90 -12.99 5.54
CA VAL A 471 -21.04 -13.91 5.44
C VAL A 471 -20.65 -15.14 4.60
N ALA A 472 -20.92 -16.34 5.13
CA ALA A 472 -20.78 -17.57 4.35
C ALA A 472 -21.91 -17.68 3.31
N TYR A 473 -21.55 -17.74 2.03
CA TYR A 473 -22.49 -17.93 0.93
C TYR A 473 -22.91 -19.40 0.72
N GLU A 474 -22.26 -20.35 1.40
CA GLU A 474 -22.54 -21.79 1.34
C GLU A 474 -22.74 -22.40 2.73
N GLY A 475 -23.84 -23.14 2.91
CA GLY A 475 -24.18 -23.92 4.10
C GLY A 475 -25.67 -24.32 4.11
N THR A 476 -25.99 -25.54 4.56
CA THR A 476 -27.39 -26.02 4.60
C THR A 476 -28.16 -25.53 5.83
N THR A 477 -27.45 -25.05 6.87
CA THR A 477 -28.04 -24.50 8.10
C THR A 477 -27.33 -23.23 8.57
N GLU A 478 -27.99 -22.38 9.36
CA GLU A 478 -27.36 -21.18 9.95
C GLU A 478 -26.13 -21.50 10.83
N ALA A 479 -26.16 -22.65 11.50
CA ALA A 479 -25.01 -23.12 12.29
C ALA A 479 -23.80 -23.42 11.41
N ASP A 480 -24.03 -23.91 10.18
CA ASP A 480 -22.97 -24.12 9.19
C ASP A 480 -22.43 -22.80 8.63
N GLN A 481 -23.20 -21.70 8.66
CA GLN A 481 -22.72 -20.40 8.19
C GLN A 481 -21.84 -19.69 9.22
N ARG A 482 -22.15 -19.86 10.52
CA ARG A 482 -21.34 -19.33 11.63
C ARG A 482 -20.14 -20.24 11.94
N ARG A 483 -19.17 -20.31 11.04
CA ARG A 483 -18.06 -21.25 11.18
C ARG A 483 -16.68 -20.65 10.98
N VAL A 484 -15.66 -21.36 11.44
CA VAL A 484 -14.28 -21.26 10.95
C VAL A 484 -13.92 -22.57 10.28
N GLU A 485 -13.24 -22.47 9.15
CA GLU A 485 -12.64 -23.60 8.45
C GLU A 485 -11.12 -23.55 8.64
N VAL A 486 -10.56 -24.60 9.23
CA VAL A 486 -9.11 -24.80 9.32
C VAL A 486 -8.71 -25.84 8.30
N ARG A 487 -7.72 -25.52 7.48
CA ARG A 487 -7.21 -26.40 6.41
C ARG A 487 -5.71 -26.54 6.54
N TRP A 488 -5.20 -27.71 6.17
CA TRP A 488 -3.77 -27.93 6.01
C TRP A 488 -3.38 -27.73 4.55
N VAL A 489 -2.34 -26.94 4.31
CA VAL A 489 -1.77 -26.67 2.99
C VAL A 489 -0.33 -27.18 2.99
N GLU A 490 -0.09 -28.27 2.27
CA GLU A 490 1.26 -28.81 2.11
C GLU A 490 2.13 -27.85 1.27
N ALA A 491 3.41 -27.76 1.62
CA ALA A 491 4.37 -27.08 0.77
C ALA A 491 4.58 -27.92 -0.51
N VAL A 492 4.57 -27.28 -1.67
CA VAL A 492 4.98 -27.93 -2.92
C VAL A 492 6.51 -27.94 -2.95
N GLU A 493 7.09 -29.14 -3.11
CA GLU A 493 8.52 -29.32 -3.36
C GLU A 493 8.96 -28.73 -4.69
#